data_AF-A0A514WVD5-F1
#
_entry.id   AF-A0A514WVD5-F1
#
_cell.length_a   1.000
_cell.length_b   1.000
_cell.length_c   1.000
_cell.angle_alpha   90.00
_cell.angle_beta   90.00
_cell.angle_gamma   90.00
#
_symmetry.space_group_name_H-M   'P 1'
#
loop_
_entity.id
_entity.type
_entity.pdbx_description
1 polymer ?
#
loop_
_entity_poly.entity_id
_entity_poly.type
_entity_poly.pdbx_seq_one_letter_code
_entity_poly.pdbx_strand_id
1 'polypeptide(L)'
;MRLLSLFVTVFALFLGLSAQASQCYCKADPYSKKYTEPNGVENHWWGGKRDWTCEYTCSTPNGEAKIVARHKKTYFGKDDGLWGICDGLIYESRYNTYVNDFVYTLEGNKGLDPVKSASPDLQKFTKDFCQ
;
A
#
# COMPACT_ATOMS: atom_id res chain seq x y z
N MET A 1 -30.18 49.69 -4.55
CA MET A 1 -30.15 48.21 -4.56
C MET A 1 -29.18 47.69 -5.63
N ARG A 2 -27.86 47.92 -5.50
CA ARG A 2 -26.85 47.41 -6.47
C ARG A 2 -25.58 46.84 -5.82
N LEU A 3 -25.49 46.82 -4.48
CA LEU A 3 -24.32 46.32 -3.74
C LEU A 3 -24.38 44.82 -3.44
N LEU A 4 -25.57 44.21 -3.44
CA LEU A 4 -25.76 42.78 -3.16
C LEU A 4 -25.34 41.86 -4.32
N SER A 5 -25.29 42.36 -5.56
CA SER A 5 -24.93 41.55 -6.73
C SER A 5 -23.42 41.33 -6.90
N LEU A 6 -22.59 42.15 -6.24
CA LEU A 6 -21.12 42.09 -6.34
C LEU A 6 -20.51 41.07 -5.36
N PHE A 7 -21.18 40.81 -4.23
CA PHE A 7 -20.71 39.82 -3.26
C PHE A 7 -20.93 38.37 -3.71
N VAL A 8 -22.00 38.12 -4.48
CA VAL A 8 -22.35 36.77 -4.95
C VAL A 8 -21.39 36.29 -6.05
N THR A 9 -20.89 37.18 -6.90
CA THR A 9 -19.92 36.84 -7.96
C THR A 9 -18.52 36.59 -7.42
N VAL A 10 -18.08 37.30 -6.37
CA VAL A 10 -16.76 37.06 -5.76
C VAL A 10 -16.73 35.73 -5.01
N PHE A 11 -17.82 35.31 -4.36
CA PHE A 11 -17.89 34.03 -3.65
C PHE A 11 -17.90 32.82 -4.60
N ALA A 12 -18.49 32.96 -5.79
CA ALA A 12 -18.51 31.91 -6.81
C ALA A 12 -17.14 31.64 -7.47
N LEU A 13 -16.25 32.64 -7.48
CA LEU A 13 -14.89 32.51 -8.02
C LEU A 13 -13.93 31.76 -7.08
N PHE A 14 -14.20 31.74 -5.77
CA PHE A 14 -13.35 31.02 -4.79
C PHE A 14 -13.68 29.53 -4.64
N LEU A 15 -14.86 29.07 -5.10
CA LEU A 15 -15.28 27.67 -5.00
C LEU A 15 -14.82 26.79 -6.17
N GLY A 16 -14.25 27.37 -7.24
CA GLY A 16 -13.83 26.66 -8.45
C GLY A 16 -12.40 26.06 -8.41
N LEU A 17 -11.66 26.27 -7.32
CA LEU A 17 -10.24 25.89 -7.20
C LEU A 17 -10.01 24.85 -6.10
N SER A 18 -10.99 23.96 -5.84
CA SER A 18 -10.68 22.70 -5.16
C SER A 18 -9.85 21.85 -6.12
N ALA A 19 -8.54 22.12 -6.15
CA ALA A 19 -7.55 21.25 -6.74
C ALA A 19 -7.85 19.82 -6.29
N GLN A 20 -8.13 18.94 -7.25
CA GLN A 20 -8.07 17.51 -6.98
C GLN A 20 -6.64 17.25 -6.52
N ALA A 21 -6.43 17.12 -5.21
CA ALA A 21 -5.23 16.49 -4.70
C ALA A 21 -5.22 15.11 -5.36
N SER A 22 -4.38 14.92 -6.37
CA SER A 22 -4.22 13.66 -7.08
C SER A 22 -3.64 12.67 -6.08
N GLN A 23 -4.52 12.07 -5.28
CA GLN A 23 -4.13 11.10 -4.29
C GLN A 23 -3.53 9.92 -5.03
N CYS A 24 -2.23 9.71 -4.85
CA CYS A 24 -1.59 8.55 -5.41
C CYS A 24 -2.22 7.28 -4.85
N TYR A 25 -2.31 6.30 -5.72
CA TYR A 25 -2.93 5.03 -5.38
C TYR A 25 -2.11 3.92 -6.01
N CYS A 26 -1.74 2.92 -5.20
CA CYS A 26 -0.86 1.84 -5.60
C CYS A 26 -1.57 0.49 -5.52
N LYS A 27 -1.31 -0.37 -6.51
CA LYS A 27 -1.71 -1.78 -6.49
C LYS A 27 -0.46 -2.65 -6.53
N ALA A 28 -0.35 -3.57 -5.58
CA ALA A 28 0.73 -4.56 -5.55
C ALA A 28 0.57 -5.57 -6.69
N ASP A 29 1.66 -6.05 -7.28
CA ASP A 29 1.62 -7.31 -8.04
C ASP A 29 1.60 -8.48 -7.04
N PRO A 30 0.54 -9.30 -7.01
CA PRO A 30 0.38 -10.39 -6.04
C PRO A 30 1.47 -11.46 -6.09
N TYR A 31 2.21 -11.56 -7.20
CA TYR A 31 3.25 -12.57 -7.40
C TYR A 31 4.68 -12.00 -7.30
N SER A 32 4.81 -10.71 -6.99
CA SER A 32 6.09 -10.00 -6.99
C SER A 32 6.90 -10.13 -5.70
N LYS A 33 6.33 -10.74 -4.65
CA LYS A 33 6.98 -10.86 -3.35
C LYS A 33 8.32 -11.59 -3.48
N LYS A 34 9.39 -10.94 -3.03
CA LYS A 34 10.74 -11.53 -2.92
C LYS A 34 11.33 -11.24 -1.56
N TYR A 35 11.87 -12.25 -0.88
CA TYR A 35 12.62 -12.01 0.36
C TYR A 35 13.96 -11.37 0.04
N THR A 36 14.39 -10.42 0.88
CA THR A 36 15.67 -9.74 0.70
C THR A 36 16.80 -10.66 1.15
N GLU A 37 17.41 -11.39 0.22
CA GLU A 37 18.51 -12.31 0.53
C GLU A 37 19.78 -11.58 1.03
N PRO A 38 20.65 -12.25 1.80
CA PRO A 38 20.50 -13.61 2.36
C PRO A 38 19.70 -13.67 3.67
N ASN A 39 19.43 -12.52 4.30
CA ASN A 39 18.88 -12.44 5.67
C ASN A 39 17.40 -11.98 5.71
N GLY A 40 16.65 -12.24 4.65
CA GLY A 40 15.26 -11.79 4.50
C GLY A 40 14.29 -12.50 5.45
N VAL A 41 14.74 -13.58 6.07
CA VAL A 41 14.00 -14.44 6.99
C VAL A 41 14.92 -14.78 8.15
N GLU A 42 14.64 -14.25 9.34
CA GLU A 42 15.32 -14.59 10.58
C GLU A 42 14.29 -15.20 11.53
N ASN A 43 14.54 -16.41 12.05
CA ASN A 43 13.63 -17.12 12.95
C ASN A 43 14.35 -17.51 14.24
N HIS A 44 13.76 -17.16 15.38
CA HIS A 44 14.17 -17.52 16.72
C HIS A 44 13.01 -18.16 17.48
N TRP A 45 13.30 -18.83 18.60
CA TRP A 45 12.26 -19.51 19.40
C TRP A 45 11.20 -18.54 19.96
N TRP A 46 11.54 -17.25 20.10
CA TRP A 46 10.67 -16.20 20.65
C TRP A 46 10.04 -15.30 19.58
N GLY A 47 10.35 -15.49 18.30
CA GLY A 47 9.88 -14.61 17.23
C GLY A 47 10.80 -14.59 16.01
N GLY A 48 10.69 -13.55 15.19
CA GLY A 48 11.50 -13.45 13.99
C GLY A 48 11.45 -12.10 13.31
N LYS A 49 12.19 -12.00 12.21
CA LYS A 49 12.17 -10.85 11.31
C LYS A 49 11.91 -11.32 9.88
N ARG A 50 11.17 -10.49 9.15
CA ARG A 50 10.95 -10.62 7.72
C ARG A 50 11.36 -9.32 7.05
N ASP A 51 12.08 -9.44 5.95
CA ASP A 51 12.47 -8.36 5.07
C ASP A 51 12.23 -8.82 3.64
N TRP A 52 11.33 -8.11 2.94
CA TRP A 52 10.89 -8.50 1.61
C TRP A 52 10.61 -7.27 0.76
N THR A 53 10.58 -7.47 -0.55
CA THR A 53 10.18 -6.46 -1.53
C THR A 53 8.92 -6.90 -2.26
N CYS A 54 8.17 -5.90 -2.72
CA CYS A 54 7.00 -6.07 -3.56
C CYS A 54 7.03 -5.02 -4.68
N GLU A 55 6.52 -5.39 -5.85
CA GLU A 55 6.36 -4.49 -6.98
C GLU A 55 4.95 -3.88 -6.92
N TYR A 56 4.85 -2.57 -7.14
CA TYR A 56 3.61 -1.83 -7.16
C TYR A 56 3.50 -1.02 -8.44
N THR A 57 2.29 -0.97 -8.99
CA THR A 57 1.90 0.02 -10.01
C THR A 57 1.10 1.11 -9.31
N CYS A 58 1.59 2.34 -9.38
CA CYS A 58 1.02 3.50 -8.72
C CYS A 58 0.52 4.53 -9.74
N SER A 59 -0.71 4.99 -9.57
CA SER A 59 -1.25 6.14 -10.30
C SER A 59 -0.73 7.43 -9.67
N THR A 60 -0.09 8.27 -10.47
CA THR A 60 0.47 9.57 -10.11
C THR A 60 -0.17 10.67 -10.96
N PRO A 61 -0.07 11.96 -10.59
CA PRO A 61 -0.51 13.07 -11.45
C PRO A 61 0.09 13.05 -12.87
N ASN A 62 1.27 12.43 -13.06
CA ASN A 62 1.94 12.34 -14.36
C ASN A 62 1.66 11.03 -15.13
N GLY A 63 0.79 10.16 -14.60
CA GLY A 63 0.48 8.85 -15.17
C GLY A 63 0.82 7.69 -14.24
N GLU A 64 0.94 6.48 -14.78
CA GLU A 64 1.31 5.30 -13.99
C GLU A 64 2.83 5.17 -13.84
N ALA A 65 3.28 4.79 -12.65
CA ALA A 65 4.67 4.50 -12.34
C ALA A 65 4.80 3.17 -11.59
N LYS A 66 5.89 2.45 -11.85
CA LYS A 66 6.21 1.21 -11.14
C LYS A 66 7.25 1.47 -10.07
N ILE A 67 7.08 0.88 -8.89
CA ILE A 67 8.05 0.94 -7.79
C ILE A 67 8.24 -0.44 -7.16
N VAL A 68 9.49 -0.78 -6.89
CA VAL A 68 9.84 -1.88 -5.98
C VAL A 68 9.98 -1.29 -4.60
N ALA A 69 9.14 -1.71 -3.66
CA ALA A 69 9.13 -1.18 -2.31
C ALA A 69 9.49 -2.27 -1.29
N ARG A 70 10.38 -1.94 -0.36
CA ARG A 70 10.84 -2.81 0.71
C ARG A 70 9.96 -2.69 1.94
N HIS A 71 9.70 -3.83 2.56
CA HIS A 71 8.94 -3.99 3.78
C HIS A 71 9.80 -4.73 4.81
N LYS A 72 9.62 -4.36 6.07
CA LYS A 72 10.28 -5.02 7.21
C LYS A 72 9.27 -5.22 8.31
N LYS A 73 9.28 -6.40 8.93
CA LYS A 73 8.41 -6.72 10.07
C LYS A 73 9.16 -7.60 11.06
N THR A 74 9.22 -7.14 12.30
CA THR A 74 9.64 -7.96 13.44
C THR A 74 8.39 -8.47 14.14
N TYR A 75 8.36 -9.73 14.53
CA TYR A 75 7.22 -10.36 15.19
C TYR A 75 7.67 -11.23 16.35
N PHE A 76 6.75 -11.45 17.28
CA PHE A 76 6.92 -12.32 18.44
C PHE A 76 5.96 -13.51 18.29
N GLY A 77 6.43 -14.72 18.55
CA GLY A 77 5.65 -15.95 18.39
C GLY A 77 5.78 -16.62 17.01
N LYS A 78 4.86 -17.53 16.71
CA LYS A 78 4.87 -18.35 15.49
C LYS A 78 4.37 -17.56 14.29
N ASP A 79 5.08 -17.68 13.16
CA ASP A 79 4.65 -17.16 11.86
C ASP A 79 3.37 -17.91 11.45
N ASP A 80 2.27 -17.17 11.31
CA ASP A 80 0.96 -17.69 10.91
C ASP A 80 0.80 -17.78 9.39
N GLY A 81 1.84 -17.50 8.59
CA GLY A 81 1.78 -17.54 7.12
C GLY A 81 1.30 -16.24 6.46
N LEU A 82 0.88 -15.23 7.24
CA LEU A 82 0.55 -13.89 6.73
C LEU A 82 1.73 -12.92 6.79
N TRP A 83 2.85 -13.32 7.39
CA TRP A 83 4.03 -12.47 7.51
C TRP A 83 4.72 -12.40 6.14
N GLY A 84 4.90 -11.18 5.64
CA GLY A 84 5.48 -10.96 4.31
C GLY A 84 4.49 -10.68 3.19
N ILE A 85 3.22 -10.36 3.49
CA ILE A 85 2.24 -9.95 2.47
C ILE A 85 2.55 -8.52 1.98
N CYS A 86 2.40 -8.28 0.67
CA CYS A 86 2.45 -6.94 0.11
C CYS A 86 1.22 -6.13 0.53
N ASP A 87 1.41 -4.87 0.91
CA ASP A 87 0.31 -4.01 1.34
C ASP A 87 -0.76 -3.92 0.22
N GLY A 88 -2.03 -3.85 0.61
CA GLY A 88 -3.15 -3.77 -0.35
C GLY A 88 -3.63 -5.12 -0.91
N LEU A 89 -2.86 -6.20 -0.74
CA LEU A 89 -3.36 -7.55 -1.01
C LEU A 89 -4.29 -8.03 0.11
N ILE A 90 -5.30 -8.82 -0.26
CA ILE A 90 -6.25 -9.45 0.66
C ILE A 90 -6.01 -10.95 0.60
N TYR A 91 -5.68 -11.53 1.76
CA TYR A 91 -5.57 -12.97 1.94
C TYR A 91 -6.61 -13.44 2.96
N GLU A 92 -7.26 -14.56 2.66
CA GLU A 92 -8.19 -15.21 3.59
C GLU A 92 -7.69 -16.61 3.95
N SER A 93 -7.95 -16.99 5.21
CA SER A 93 -7.65 -18.32 5.70
C SER A 93 -8.76 -19.28 5.26
N ARG A 94 -8.39 -20.31 4.51
CA ARG A 94 -9.30 -21.37 4.05
C ARG A 94 -8.76 -22.72 4.47
N TYR A 95 -9.61 -23.58 5.02
CA TYR A 95 -9.20 -24.94 5.36
C TYR A 95 -9.00 -25.77 4.09
N ASN A 96 -7.84 -26.41 3.97
CA ASN A 96 -7.48 -27.27 2.85
C ASN A 96 -7.39 -28.71 3.33
N THR A 97 -8.29 -29.55 2.83
CA THR A 97 -8.42 -30.96 3.19
C THR A 97 -7.25 -31.82 2.72
N TYR A 98 -6.53 -31.42 1.66
CA TYR A 98 -5.38 -32.17 1.14
C TYR A 98 -4.17 -32.09 2.08
N VAL A 99 -3.90 -30.91 2.65
CA VAL A 99 -2.82 -30.72 3.64
C VAL A 99 -3.31 -30.83 5.09
N ASN A 100 -4.62 -31.02 5.29
CA ASN A 100 -5.28 -31.09 6.59
C ASN A 100 -4.97 -29.86 7.50
N ASP A 101 -4.92 -28.67 6.90
CA ASP A 101 -4.57 -27.43 7.61
C ASP A 101 -5.23 -26.19 6.95
N PHE A 102 -5.22 -25.06 7.64
CA PHE A 102 -5.61 -23.77 7.10
C PHE A 102 -4.49 -23.18 6.24
N VAL A 103 -4.84 -22.78 5.01
CA VAL A 103 -3.94 -22.12 4.06
C VAL A 103 -4.47 -20.74 3.72
N TYR A 104 -3.56 -19.79 3.54
CA TYR A 104 -3.94 -18.44 3.14
C TYR A 104 -4.00 -18.34 1.61
N THR A 105 -5.17 -18.01 1.10
CA THR A 105 -5.41 -17.82 -0.34
C THR A 105 -5.55 -16.35 -0.66
N LEU A 106 -5.00 -15.94 -1.80
CA LEU A 106 -5.19 -14.59 -2.31
C LEU A 106 -6.65 -14.43 -2.77
N GLU A 107 -7.36 -13.47 -2.19
CA GLU A 107 -8.75 -13.17 -2.53
C GLU A 107 -8.88 -11.93 -3.39
N GLY A 108 -7.94 -11.00 -3.29
CA GLY A 108 -8.00 -9.79 -4.09
C GLY A 108 -6.90 -8.78 -3.80
N ASN A 109 -7.04 -7.64 -4.46
CA ASN A 109 -6.13 -6.51 -4.34
C ASN A 109 -6.98 -5.24 -4.27
N LYS A 110 -7.15 -4.73 -3.05
CA LYS A 110 -7.89 -3.48 -2.78
C LYS A 110 -7.05 -2.23 -3.02
N GLY A 111 -5.81 -2.39 -3.49
CA GLY A 111 -4.78 -1.36 -3.52
C GLY A 111 -4.61 -0.63 -2.19
N LEU A 112 -3.84 0.45 -2.21
CA LEU A 112 -3.63 1.26 -1.03
C LEU A 112 -3.30 2.70 -1.39
N ASP A 113 -3.54 3.58 -0.41
CA ASP A 113 -2.89 4.87 -0.32
C ASP A 113 -1.45 4.65 0.17
N PRO A 114 -0.42 4.90 -0.67
CA PRO A 114 0.98 4.62 -0.34
C PRO A 114 1.50 5.42 0.87
N VAL A 115 0.85 6.52 1.27
CA VAL A 115 1.16 7.23 2.52
C VAL A 115 0.86 6.37 3.75
N LYS A 116 -0.15 5.49 3.66
CA LYS A 116 -0.59 4.61 4.75
C LYS A 116 0.13 3.26 4.77
N SER A 117 1.02 3.02 3.81
CA SER A 117 1.82 1.81 3.76
C SER A 117 2.79 1.72 4.94
N ALA A 118 3.12 0.51 5.37
CA ALA A 118 4.23 0.26 6.28
C ALA A 118 5.61 0.37 5.60
N SER A 119 5.67 0.45 4.26
CA SER A 119 6.90 0.60 3.51
C SER A 119 7.38 2.06 3.47
N PRO A 120 8.60 2.37 3.97
CA PRO A 120 9.19 3.69 3.81
C PRO A 120 9.40 4.09 2.35
N ASP A 121 9.60 3.12 1.45
CA ASP A 121 9.83 3.39 0.03
C ASP A 121 8.55 3.90 -0.64
N LEU A 122 7.38 3.33 -0.31
CA LEU A 122 6.07 3.83 -0.80
C LEU A 122 5.75 5.21 -0.23
N GLN A 123 6.03 5.44 1.06
CA GLN A 123 5.85 6.76 1.66
C GLN A 123 6.74 7.82 1.00
N LYS A 124 8.00 7.48 0.72
CA LYS A 124 8.94 8.36 0.02
C LYS A 124 8.50 8.63 -1.42
N PHE A 125 8.16 7.59 -2.16
CA PHE A 125 7.62 7.71 -3.52
C PHE A 125 6.44 8.67 -3.58
N THR A 126 5.56 8.61 -2.59
CA THR A 126 4.40 9.51 -2.54
C THR A 126 4.80 10.97 -2.40
N LYS A 127 5.83 11.26 -1.60
CA LYS A 127 6.35 12.63 -1.45
C LYS A 127 6.99 13.14 -2.74
N ASP A 128 7.69 12.25 -3.45
CA ASP A 128 8.47 12.63 -4.64
C ASP A 128 7.58 12.80 -5.90
N PHE A 129 6.44 12.10 -5.98
CA PHE A 129 5.65 12.02 -7.22
C PHE A 129 4.18 12.44 -7.09
N CYS A 130 3.67 12.69 -5.88
CA CYS A 130 2.23 12.87 -5.64
C CYS A 130 1.86 14.12 -4.83
N GLN A 131 2.86 14.87 -4.38
CA GLN A 131 2.72 16.17 -3.71
C GLN A 131 3.17 17.27 -4.66
#